data_AF-A0A949G8M9-F1
#
_entry.id   AF-A0A949G8M9-F1
#
_cell.length_a   1.000
_cell.length_b   1.000
_cell.length_c   1.000
_cell.angle_alpha   90.00
_cell.angle_beta   90.00
_cell.angle_gamma   90.00
#
_symmetry.space_group_name_H-M   'P 1'
#
loop_
_entity.id
_entity.type
_entity.pdbx_description
1 polymer ?
#
loop_
_entity_poly.entity_id
_entity_poly.type
_entity_poly.pdbx_seq_one_letter_code
_entity_poly.pdbx_strand_id
1 'polypeptide(L)' 'MSKHQAIRAIRVEIERLNQEIDLKIIRGASYRREALRHKTLMAQLARLSPRRKYFAGFGNFVRMFLF' A
#
# COMPACT_ATOMS: atom_id res chain seq x y z
N MET A 1 3.58 -12.14 19.42
CA MET A 1 3.17 -10.96 18.63
C MET A 1 1.70 -10.66 18.93
N SER A 2 1.41 -9.50 19.52
CA SER A 2 0.01 -9.05 19.69
C SER A 2 -0.56 -8.60 18.34
N LYS A 3 -1.88 -8.74 18.13
CA LYS A 3 -2.59 -8.24 16.92
C LYS A 3 -2.22 -6.77 16.61
N HIS A 4 -2.00 -5.97 17.63
CA HIS A 4 -1.60 -4.57 17.49
C HIS A 4 -0.16 -4.37 16.98
N GLN A 5 0.75 -5.30 17.27
CA GLN A 5 2.11 -5.27 16.72
C GLN A 5 2.10 -5.67 15.24
N ALA A 6 1.31 -6.68 14.86
CA ALA A 6 1.15 -7.08 13.46
C ALA A 6 0.55 -5.95 12.60
N ILE A 7 -0.49 -5.27 13.10
CA ILE A 7 -1.09 -4.11 12.43
C ILE A 7 -0.05 -2.99 12.24
N ARG A 8 0.75 -2.69 13.28
CA ARG A 8 1.80 -1.67 13.19
C ARG A 8 2.88 -2.03 12.17
N ALA A 9 3.37 -3.27 12.18
CA ALA A 9 4.37 -3.73 11.23
C ALA A 9 3.86 -3.64 9.78
N ILE A 10 2.63 -4.06 9.52
CA ILE A 10 2.00 -3.96 8.19
C ILE A 10 1.90 -2.50 7.73
N ARG A 11 1.55 -1.56 8.62
CA ARG A 11 1.49 -0.12 8.28
C ARG A 11 2.86 0.45 7.91
N VAL A 12 3.90 0.13 8.69
CA VAL A 12 5.27 0.59 8.41
C VAL A 12 5.72 0.09 7.04
N GLU A 13 5.42 -1.16 6.70
CA GLU A 13 5.80 -1.73 5.40
C GLU A 13 5.05 -1.08 4.24
N ILE A 14 3.76 -0.76 4.43
CA ILE A 14 2.97 -0.01 3.45
C ILE A 14 3.58 1.37 3.17
N GLU A 15 3.95 2.12 4.20
CA GLU A 15 4.56 3.45 4.05
C GLU A 15 5.90 3.35 3.31
N ARG A 16 6.70 2.35 3.65
CA ARG A 16 7.97 2.07 2.96
C ARG A 16 7.74 1.78 1.46
N LEU A 17 6.72 0.98 1.13
CA LEU A 17 6.38 0.67 -0.26
C LEU A 17 5.91 1.91 -1.02
N ASN A 18 5.17 2.81 -0.39
CA ASN A 18 4.76 4.07 -1.02
C ASN A 18 5.98 4.91 -1.40
N GLN A 19 6.93 5.09 -0.47
CA GLN A 19 8.17 5.82 -0.75
C GLN A 19 8.97 5.18 -1.91
N GLU A 20 9.03 3.85 -1.96
CA GLU A 20 9.70 3.14 -3.05
C GLU A 20 8.98 3.32 -4.39
N ILE A 21 7.64 3.27 -4.40
CA ILE A 21 6.83 3.51 -5.59
C ILE A 21 7.02 4.95 -6.08
N ASP A 22 6.99 5.93 -5.19
CA ASP A 22 7.16 7.35 -5.55
C ASP A 22 8.52 7.58 -6.22
N LEU A 23 9.60 7.04 -5.65
CA LEU A 23 10.93 7.11 -6.25
C LEU A 23 10.98 6.43 -7.62
N LYS A 24 10.30 5.29 -7.79
CA LYS A 24 10.24 4.60 -9.07
C LYS A 24 9.43 5.37 -10.11
N ILE A 25 8.34 6.02 -9.72
CA ILE A 25 7.55 6.91 -10.58
C ILE A 25 8.42 8.06 -11.08
N ILE A 26 9.12 8.75 -10.16
CA ILE A 26 10.01 9.87 -10.52
C ILE A 26 11.10 9.42 -11.50
N ARG A 27 11.63 8.20 -11.31
CA ARG A 27 12.66 7.61 -12.18
C ARG A 27 12.12 7.01 -13.47
N GLY A 28 10.81 6.99 -13.70
CA GLY A 28 10.19 6.31 -14.82
C GLY A 28 10.40 4.78 -14.81
N ALA A 29 10.70 4.20 -13.65
CA ALA A 29 10.95 2.78 -13.48
C ALA A 29 9.66 2.01 -13.15
N SER A 30 9.61 0.72 -13.53
CA SER A 30 8.47 -0.13 -13.19
C SER A 30 8.35 -0.34 -11.69
N TYR A 31 7.18 0.00 -11.15
CA TYR A 31 6.79 -0.17 -9.74
C TYR A 31 5.72 -1.26 -9.54
N ARG A 32 5.46 -2.09 -10.57
CA ARG A 32 4.36 -3.08 -10.58
C ARG A 32 4.46 -4.07 -9.41
N ARG A 33 5.67 -4.51 -9.08
CA ARG A 33 5.92 -5.47 -8.00
C ARG A 33 5.59 -4.86 -6.64
N GLU A 34 6.00 -3.63 -6.40
CA GLU A 34 5.77 -2.90 -5.15
C GLU A 34 4.29 -2.59 -4.98
N ALA A 35 3.61 -2.19 -6.06
CA ALA A 35 2.16 -1.97 -6.05
C ALA A 35 1.37 -3.25 -5.74
N LEU A 36 1.74 -4.40 -6.31
CA LEU A 36 1.13 -5.68 -5.99
C LEU A 36 1.33 -6.05 -4.52
N ARG A 37 2.56 -5.90 -4.02
CA ARG A 37 2.88 -6.16 -2.60
C ARG A 37 2.09 -5.23 -1.68
N HIS A 38 2.03 -3.94 -2.00
CA HIS A 38 1.23 -2.96 -1.27
C HIS A 38 -0.25 -3.38 -1.21
N LYS A 39 -0.83 -3.80 -2.35
CA LYS A 39 -2.21 -4.32 -2.41
C LYS A 39 -2.42 -5.55 -1.51
N THR A 40 -1.46 -6.48 -1.48
CA THR A 40 -1.56 -7.66 -0.59
C THR A 40 -1.53 -7.28 0.89
N LEU A 41 -0.65 -6.36 1.30
CA LEU A 41 -0.57 -5.88 2.67
C LEU A 41 -1.82 -5.11 3.09
N MET A 42 -2.40 -4.33 2.18
CA MET A 42 -3.68 -3.66 2.41
C MET A 42 -4.82 -4.66 2.66
N ALA A 43 -4.87 -5.75 1.88
CA ALA A 43 -5.86 -6.81 2.12
C ALA A 43 -5.65 -7.51 3.47
N GLN A 44 -4.40 -7.74 3.89
CA GLN A 44 -4.08 -8.29 5.21
C GLN A 44 -4.49 -7.32 6.34
N LEU A 45 -4.18 -6.03 6.19
CA LEU A 45 -4.55 -5.00 7.15
C LEU A 45 -6.08 -4.89 7.31
N ALA A 46 -6.82 -4.96 6.21
CA ALA A 46 -8.28 -4.93 6.22
C ALA A 46 -8.92 -6.12 6.93
N ARG A 47 -8.28 -7.31 6.88
CA ARG A 47 -8.72 -8.50 7.63
C ARG A 47 -8.41 -8.39 9.13
N LEU A 48 -7.30 -7.76 9.49
CA LEU A 48 -6.83 -7.67 10.87
C LEU A 48 -7.44 -6.48 11.63
N SER A 49 -7.89 -5.44 10.94
CA SER A 49 -8.50 -4.26 11.54
C SER A 49 -10.03 -4.33 11.44
N PRO A 50 -10.79 -4.25 12.55
CA PRO A 50 -12.24 -4.09 12.48
C PRO A 50 -12.57 -2.77 11.76
N ARG A 51 -13.28 -2.87 10.63
CA ARG A 51 -13.86 -1.80 9.79
C ARG A 51 -13.52 -0.36 10.23
N ARG A 52 -12.34 0.14 9.85
CA ARG A 52 -12.17 1.57 9.56
C ARG A 52 -12.00 1.70 8.06
N LYS A 53 -12.72 2.65 7.47
CA LYS A 53 -12.71 3.01 6.04
C LYS A 53 -11.29 3.49 5.67
N TYR A 54 -10.35 2.58 5.47
CA TYR A 54 -9.00 2.93 5.07
C TYR A 54 -8.98 3.13 3.54
N PHE A 55 -9.19 4.40 3.20
CA PHE A 55 -8.70 5.11 2.02
C PHE A 55 -8.82 4.41 0.66
N ALA A 56 -9.85 4.83 -0.08
CA ALA A 56 -10.01 4.66 -1.52
C ALA A 56 -8.97 5.48 -2.35
N GLY A 57 -7.73 5.61 -1.86
CA GLY A 57 -6.71 6.48 -2.45
C GLY A 57 -5.92 5.84 -3.59
N PHE A 58 -5.66 4.53 -3.54
CA PHE A 58 -4.82 3.88 -4.56
C PHE A 58 -5.55 3.64 -5.90
N GLY A 59 -6.88 3.48 -5.85
CA GLY A 59 -7.70 3.34 -7.06
C GLY A 59 -7.73 4.63 -7.91
N ASN A 60 -7.55 5.80 -7.29
CA ASN A 60 -7.54 7.08 -7.99
C ASN A 60 -6.17 7.43 -8.60
N PHE A 61 -5.07 6.94 -8.01
CA PHE A 61 -3.72 7.24 -8.54
C PHE A 61 -3.43 6.48 -9.84
N VAL A 62 -3.85 5.21 -9.93
CA VAL A 62 -3.73 4.42 -11.18
C VAL A 62 -4.68 4.94 -12.26
N ARG A 63 -5.83 5.51 -11.88
CA ARG A 63 -6.80 6.09 -12.84
C ARG A 63 -6.35 7.42 -13.44
N MET A 64 -5.34 8.09 -12.86
CA MET A 64 -4.80 9.37 -13.35
C MET A 64 -3.75 9.21 -14.46
N PHE A 65 -3.13 8.04 -14.61
CA PHE A 65 -2.04 7.79 -15.58
C PHE A 65 -2.39 6.73 -16.64
N LEU A 66 -3.64 6.26 -16.70
CA LEU A 66 -4.14 5.26 -17.65
C LEU A 66 -5.26 5.81 -18.58
N PHE A 67 -5.28 7.13 -18.81
CA PHE A 67 -6.08 7.78 -19.85
C PHE A 67 -5.22 8.79 -20.61
#